data_AF-A0A0Q0CUC6-F1
#
_entry.id   AF-A0A0Q0CUC6-F1
#
_cell.length_a   1.000
_cell.length_b   1.000
_cell.length_c   1.000
_cell.angle_alpha   90.00
_cell.angle_beta   90.00
_cell.angle_gamma   90.00
#
_symmetry.space_group_name_H-M   'P 1'
#
loop_
_entity.id
_entity.type
_entity.pdbx_description
1 polymer ?
#
loop_
_entity_poly.entity_id
_entity_poly.type
_entity_poly.pdbx_seq_one_letter_code
_entity_poly.pdbx_strand_id
1 'polypeptide(L)'
;MLGDFGAASFHPSAGAGQALERIEARAFGILLGELLERCDAAPQDQDVIDGLQALQTLCVQPDSQQRPSLAEVHLHLQAWSA
;
A
#
# COMPACT_ATOMS: atom_id res chain seq x y z
N MET A 1 -0.32 -7.13 12.24
CA MET A 1 1.01 -7.62 12.65
C MET A 1 1.58 -8.40 11.47
N LEU A 2 2.81 -8.10 11.02
CA LEU A 2 3.49 -8.91 10.01
C LEU A 2 4.07 -10.16 10.70
N GLY A 3 3.86 -11.34 10.13
CA GLY A 3 4.15 -12.61 10.78
C GLY A 3 5.32 -13.39 10.16
N ASP A 4 5.59 -13.20 8.88
CA ASP A 4 6.67 -13.91 8.16
C ASP A 4 7.79 -12.95 7.77
N PHE A 5 8.96 -13.17 8.35
CA PHE A 5 10.18 -12.41 8.09
C PHE A 5 11.26 -13.29 7.44
N GLY A 6 10.92 -14.45 6.90
CA GLY A 6 11.89 -15.38 6.29
C GLY A 6 12.68 -14.77 5.12
N ALA A 7 12.09 -13.79 4.41
CA ALA A 7 12.73 -13.03 3.34
C ALA A 7 13.18 -11.61 3.76
N ALA A 8 12.99 -11.21 5.02
CA ALA A 8 13.37 -9.89 5.49
C ALA A 8 14.90 -9.74 5.54
N SER A 9 15.42 -8.60 5.13
CA SER A 9 16.85 -8.32 5.08
C SER A 9 17.15 -6.84 5.28
N PHE A 10 18.40 -6.51 5.64
CA PHE A 10 18.85 -5.13 5.67
C PHE A 10 19.00 -4.57 4.25
N HIS A 11 18.71 -3.29 4.09
CA HIS A 11 18.92 -2.62 2.80
C HIS A 11 20.42 -2.60 2.45
N PRO A 12 20.80 -3.02 1.23
CA PRO A 12 22.20 -3.12 0.84
C PRO A 12 22.86 -1.76 0.58
N SER A 13 22.07 -0.74 0.25
CA SER A 13 22.46 0.67 0.15
C SER A 13 21.21 1.56 0.15
N ALA A 14 21.37 2.88 0.28
CA ALA A 14 20.21 3.78 0.29
C ALA A 14 19.41 3.74 -1.04
N GLY A 15 20.10 3.74 -2.18
CA GLY A 15 19.43 3.72 -3.50
C GLY A 15 18.74 2.39 -3.80
N ALA A 16 19.39 1.26 -3.50
CA ALA A 16 18.77 -0.05 -3.65
C ALA A 16 17.65 -0.26 -2.64
N GLY A 17 17.79 0.27 -1.42
CA GLY A 17 16.76 0.25 -0.38
C GLY A 17 15.48 0.93 -0.85
N GLN A 18 15.57 2.14 -1.42
CA GLN A 18 14.40 2.83 -1.96
C GLN A 18 13.70 2.00 -3.05
N ALA A 19 14.45 1.38 -3.96
CA ALA A 19 13.86 0.52 -4.98
C ALA A 19 13.13 -0.71 -4.38
N LEU A 20 13.71 -1.32 -3.34
CA LEU A 20 13.08 -2.44 -2.61
C LEU A 20 11.82 -1.98 -1.85
N GLU A 21 11.84 -0.82 -1.20
CA GLU A 21 10.66 -0.25 -0.54
C GLU A 21 9.49 -0.02 -1.52
N ARG A 22 9.76 0.33 -2.78
CA ARG A 22 8.72 0.44 -3.81
C ARG A 22 8.15 -0.92 -4.25
N ILE A 23 8.84 -2.04 -3.98
CA ILE A 23 8.27 -3.39 -4.14
C ILE A 23 7.27 -3.65 -3.00
N GLU A 24 7.64 -3.28 -1.77
CA GLU A 24 6.76 -3.43 -0.60
C GLU A 24 5.47 -2.60 -0.74
N ALA A 25 5.57 -1.37 -1.26
CA ALA A 25 4.38 -0.56 -1.57
C ALA A 25 3.44 -1.26 -2.56
N ARG A 26 3.99 -1.93 -3.58
CA ARG A 26 3.19 -2.72 -4.54
C ARG A 26 2.55 -3.94 -3.88
N ALA A 27 3.29 -4.66 -3.04
CA ALA A 27 2.76 -5.81 -2.29
C ALA A 27 1.60 -5.37 -1.38
N PHE A 28 1.75 -4.24 -0.69
CA PHE A 28 0.67 -3.64 0.09
C PHE A 28 -0.56 -3.30 -0.76
N GLY A 29 -0.38 -2.68 -1.94
CA GLY A 29 -1.50 -2.39 -2.84
C GLY A 29 -2.24 -3.64 -3.31
N ILE A 30 -1.52 -4.74 -3.59
CA ILE A 30 -2.15 -6.02 -3.94
C ILE A 30 -3.02 -6.52 -2.77
N LEU A 31 -2.46 -6.55 -1.56
CA LEU A 31 -3.21 -6.94 -0.36
C LEU A 31 -4.44 -6.05 -0.15
N LEU A 32 -4.31 -4.73 -0.30
CA LEU A 32 -5.43 -3.79 -0.16
C LEU A 32 -6.54 -4.10 -1.19
N GLY A 33 -6.18 -4.39 -2.44
CA GLY A 33 -7.14 -4.80 -3.46
C GLY A 33 -7.89 -6.08 -3.09
N GLU A 34 -7.17 -7.10 -2.63
CA GLU A 34 -7.76 -8.38 -2.18
C GLU A 34 -8.71 -8.22 -0.98
N LEU A 35 -8.44 -7.26 -0.10
CA LEU A 35 -9.31 -6.91 1.02
C LEU A 35 -10.57 -6.17 0.54
N LEU A 36 -10.41 -5.16 -0.33
CA LEU A 36 -11.53 -4.40 -0.90
C LEU A 36 -12.52 -5.30 -1.64
N GLU A 37 -12.02 -6.30 -2.38
CA GLU A 37 -12.87 -7.29 -3.07
C GLU A 37 -13.73 -8.16 -2.12
N ARG A 38 -13.37 -8.24 -0.84
CA ARG A 38 -14.06 -9.05 0.18
C ARG A 38 -14.89 -8.21 1.16
N CYS A 39 -14.84 -6.89 1.05
CA CYS A 39 -15.59 -5.99 1.91
C CYS A 39 -16.91 -5.59 1.25
N ASP A 40 -18.03 -5.94 1.87
CA ASP A 40 -19.34 -5.38 1.52
C ASP A 40 -19.47 -3.99 2.14
N ALA A 41 -19.20 -2.96 1.35
CA ALA A 41 -19.29 -1.57 1.80
C ALA A 41 -20.75 -1.11 1.85
N ALA A 42 -21.13 -0.48 2.96
CA ALA A 42 -22.42 0.19 3.03
C ALA A 42 -22.36 1.53 2.27
N PRO A 43 -23.49 2.08 1.79
CA PRO A 43 -23.50 3.30 0.98
C PRO A 43 -22.80 4.50 1.65
N GLN A 44 -22.85 4.59 2.99
CA GLN A 44 -22.19 5.66 3.74
C GLN A 44 -20.66 5.58 3.75
N ASP A 45 -20.07 4.43 3.39
CA ASP A 45 -18.63 4.21 3.40
C ASP A 45 -18.02 4.38 1.99
N GLN A 46 -18.82 4.72 0.98
CA GLN A 46 -18.38 4.77 -0.42
C GLN A 46 -17.19 5.71 -0.65
N ASP A 47 -17.17 6.88 0.00
CA ASP A 47 -16.05 7.83 -0.11
C ASP A 47 -14.73 7.24 0.39
N VAL A 48 -14.80 6.44 1.47
CA VAL A 48 -13.64 5.74 2.02
C VAL A 48 -13.17 4.64 1.05
N ILE A 49 -14.11 3.87 0.50
CA ILE A 49 -13.80 2.83 -0.48
C ILE A 49 -13.14 3.41 -1.73
N ASP A 50 -13.70 4.48 -2.30
CA ASP A 50 -13.13 5.15 -3.47
C ASP A 50 -11.72 5.68 -3.19
N GLY A 51 -11.51 6.28 -2.00
CA GLY A 51 -10.19 6.72 -1.55
C GLY A 51 -9.18 5.59 -1.41
N LEU A 52 -9.60 4.44 -0.84
CA LEU A 52 -8.76 3.24 -0.73
C LEU A 52 -8.48 2.60 -2.10
N GLN A 53 -9.43 2.62 -3.03
CA GLN A 53 -9.23 2.14 -4.41
C GLN A 53 -8.22 3.01 -5.17
N ALA A 54 -8.27 4.33 -4.98
CA ALA A 54 -7.31 5.25 -5.55
C ALA A 54 -5.91 5.01 -4.98
N LEU A 55 -5.79 4.83 -3.66
CA LEU A 55 -4.52 4.48 -3.01
C LEU A 55 -3.98 3.13 -3.50
N GLN A 56 -4.85 2.13 -3.64
CA GLN A 56 -4.49 0.83 -4.20
C GLN A 56 -3.91 0.97 -5.61
N THR A 57 -4.55 1.77 -6.47
CA THR A 57 -4.10 2.02 -7.84
C THR A 57 -2.71 2.66 -7.87
N LEU A 58 -2.45 3.65 -7.01
CA LEU A 58 -1.14 4.30 -6.87
C LEU A 58 -0.06 3.33 -6.41
N CYS A 59 -0.39 2.38 -5.55
CA CYS A 59 0.54 1.37 -5.06
C CYS A 59 0.91 0.32 -6.12
N VAL A 60 -0.04 -0.12 -6.96
CA VAL A 60 0.16 -1.23 -7.90
C VAL A 60 0.64 -0.83 -9.30
N GLN A 61 0.67 0.47 -9.59
CA GLN A 61 1.02 0.98 -10.92
C GLN A 61 2.44 0.55 -11.36
N PRO A 62 2.67 0.42 -12.69
CA PRO A 62 3.83 -0.31 -13.22
C PRO A 62 5.17 0.42 -13.02
N ASP A 63 5.21 1.75 -13.00
CA ASP A 63 6.44 2.52 -12.84
C ASP A 63 6.87 2.58 -11.37
N SER A 64 7.86 1.80 -10.94
CA SER A 64 8.28 1.77 -9.54
C SER A 64 8.61 3.14 -8.93
N GLN A 65 9.03 4.12 -9.73
CA GLN A 65 9.38 5.46 -9.23
C GLN A 65 8.14 6.28 -8.84
N GLN A 66 6.98 5.96 -9.42
CA GLN A 66 5.72 6.65 -9.17
C GLN A 66 4.91 6.03 -8.02
N ARG A 67 5.35 4.90 -7.45
CA ARG A 67 4.64 4.29 -6.31
C ARG A 67 4.93 5.14 -5.07
N PRO A 68 3.98 5.32 -4.15
CA PRO A 68 4.23 5.97 -2.87
C PRO A 68 5.14 5.10 -1.98
N SER A 69 5.73 5.73 -0.97
CA SER A 69 6.50 5.06 0.07
C SER A 69 5.51 4.57 1.11
N LEU A 70 5.88 3.57 1.92
CA LEU A 70 4.96 3.13 2.99
C LEU A 70 4.66 4.25 4.00
N ALA A 71 5.54 5.23 4.16
CA ALA A 71 5.27 6.43 4.96
C ALA A 71 4.17 7.30 4.33
N GLU A 72 4.23 7.55 3.01
CA GLU A 72 3.18 8.29 2.28
C GLU A 72 1.85 7.53 2.27
N VAL A 73 1.89 6.20 2.11
CA VAL A 73 0.71 5.32 2.24
C VAL A 73 0.09 5.47 3.63
N HIS A 74 0.91 5.44 4.70
CA HIS A 74 0.41 5.61 6.05
C HIS A 74 -0.28 6.96 6.25
N LEU A 75 0.31 8.05 5.75
CA LEU A 75 -0.31 9.38 5.79
C LEU A 75 -1.64 9.42 5.05
N HIS A 76 -1.74 8.78 3.87
CA HIS A 76 -3.00 8.67 3.15
C HIS A 76 -4.05 7.90 3.95
N LEU A 77 -3.67 6.81 4.63
CA LEU A 77 -4.58 6.04 5.46
C LEU A 77 -5.08 6.82 6.69
N GLN A 78 -4.24 7.68 7.27
CA GLN A 78 -4.62 8.52 8.41
C GLN A 78 -5.74 9.51 8.07
N ALA A 79 -5.88 9.92 6.80
CA ALA A 79 -7.00 10.74 6.37
C ALA A 79 -8.37 10.04 6.57
N TRP A 80 -8.37 8.71 6.74
CA TRP A 80 -9.55 7.87 6.87
C TRP A 80 -9.64 7.16 8.24
N SER A 81 -8.63 7.31 9.09
CA SER A 81 -8.69 6.79 10.46
C SER A 81 -9.52 7.74 11.32
N ALA A 82 -10.69 7.27 11.76
CA ALA A 82 -11.54 7.96 12.74
C ALA A 82 -10.83 8.16 14.09
#